data_AF-A0A224YP84-F1
#
_entry.id   AF-A0A224YP84-F1
#
_cell.length_a   1.000
_cell.length_b   1.000
_cell.length_c   1.000
_cell.angle_alpha   90.00
_cell.angle_beta   90.00
_cell.angle_gamma   90.00
#
_symmetry.space_group_name_H-M   'P 1'
#
loop_
_entity.id
_entity.type
_entity.pdbx_description
1 polymer ?
#
loop_
_entity_poly.entity_id
_entity_poly.type
_entity_poly.pdbx_seq_one_letter_code
_entity_poly.pdbx_strand_id
1 'polypeptide(L)'
;MDGSLPLSLKRKVYNSCILPVLTYGAETWRLTERVQLKLRTTQRAMERKMIGVTLRDRKRAEWVMEQTGVKDIIVEIKRRNGHGPGT
;
A
#
# COMPACT_ATOMS: atom_id res chain seq x y z
N MET A 1 -1.19 6.49 28.47
CA MET A 1 -0.08 6.22 27.54
C MET A 1 -0.69 6.03 26.17
N ASP A 2 -0.46 6.95 25.25
CA ASP A 2 -0.85 6.73 23.86
C ASP A 2 -0.04 5.51 23.38
N GLY A 3 -0.74 4.42 23.08
CA GLY A 3 -0.16 3.17 22.56
C GLY A 3 0.03 3.20 21.04
N SER A 4 0.06 4.39 20.42
CA SER A 4 0.22 4.51 18.98
C SER A 4 1.69 4.38 18.63
N LEU A 5 2.03 3.29 17.93
CA LEU A 5 3.34 3.16 17.30
C LEU A 5 3.66 4.40 16.44
N PRO A 6 4.92 4.88 16.46
CA PRO A 6 5.36 5.93 15.56
C PRO A 6 5.07 5.58 14.10
N LEU A 7 4.71 6.59 13.29
CA LEU A 7 4.40 6.38 11.87
C LEU A 7 5.58 5.76 11.10
N SER A 8 6.81 6.09 11.48
CA SER A 8 8.04 5.50 10.95
C SER A 8 8.08 3.98 11.15
N LEU A 9 7.67 3.49 12.33
CA LEU A 9 7.64 2.07 12.64
C LEU A 9 6.51 1.37 11.90
N LYS A 10 5.31 1.98 11.85
CA LYS A 10 4.19 1.47 11.03
C LYS A 10 4.61 1.36 9.56
N ARG A 11 5.29 2.37 9.01
CA ARG A 11 5.82 2.38 7.63
C ARG A 11 6.83 1.26 7.41
N LYS A 12 7.75 1.06 8.36
CA LYS A 12 8.74 -0.04 8.29
C LYS A 12 8.05 -1.40 8.23
N VAL A 13 7.10 -1.65 9.13
CA VAL A 13 6.31 -2.90 9.16
C VAL A 13 5.54 -3.08 7.85
N TYR A 14 4.91 -2.02 7.34
CA TYR A 14 4.20 -2.08 6.07
C TYR A 14 5.12 -2.51 4.93
N ASN A 15 6.24 -1.81 4.75
CA ASN A 15 7.16 -2.07 3.64
C ASN A 15 7.89 -3.42 3.75
N SER A 16 8.24 -3.86 4.96
CA SER A 16 9.03 -5.07 5.18
C SER A 16 8.18 -6.34 5.32
N CYS A 17 6.97 -6.25 5.83
CA CYS A 17 6.15 -7.42 6.16
C CYS A 17 4.85 -7.47 5.36
N ILE A 18 4.09 -6.37 5.32
CA ILE A 18 2.75 -6.36 4.70
C ILE A 18 2.86 -6.36 3.17
N LEU A 19 3.70 -5.47 2.64
CA LEU A 19 3.91 -5.31 1.20
C LEU A 19 4.29 -6.63 0.51
N PRO A 20 5.34 -7.37 0.93
CA PRO A 20 5.69 -8.64 0.28
C PRO A 20 4.59 -9.70 0.37
N VAL A 21 3.82 -9.74 1.47
CA VAL A 21 2.70 -10.69 1.63
C VAL A 21 1.58 -10.37 0.63
N LEU A 22 1.23 -9.09 0.48
CA LEU A 22 0.21 -8.67 -0.48
C LEU A 22 0.66 -8.85 -1.93
N THR A 23 1.95 -8.68 -2.23
CA THR A 23 2.47 -8.90 -3.58
C THR A 23 2.62 -10.37 -3.93
N TYR A 24 2.96 -11.24 -2.97
CA TYR A 24 3.10 -12.69 -3.21
C TYR A 24 1.79 -13.32 -3.72
N GLY A 25 0.66 -12.93 -3.14
CA GLY A 25 -0.66 -13.35 -3.65
C GLY A 25 -0.95 -12.88 -5.08
N ALA A 26 -0.32 -11.77 -5.51
CA ALA A 26 -0.44 -11.22 -6.85
C ALA A 26 0.62 -11.72 -7.84
N GLU A 27 1.68 -12.38 -7.35
CA GLU A 27 2.68 -13.09 -8.17
C GLU A 27 2.13 -14.46 -8.61
N THR A 28 1.32 -15.11 -7.76
CA THR A 28 0.67 -16.40 -8.08
C THR A 28 -0.61 -16.26 -8.89
N TRP A 29 -1.29 -15.11 -8.84
CA TRP A 29 -2.47 -14.81 -9.67
C TRP A 29 -2.07 -14.00 -10.89
N ARG A 30 -2.72 -14.21 -12.05
CA ARG A 30 -2.58 -13.27 -13.17
C ARG A 30 -2.90 -11.86 -12.65
N LEU A 31 -2.00 -10.91 -12.88
CA LEU A 31 -2.16 -9.51 -12.46
C LEU A 31 -3.27 -8.83 -13.26
N THR A 32 -4.52 -9.14 -12.93
CA THR A 32 -5.68 -8.52 -13.56
C THR A 32 -5.92 -7.13 -12.99
N GLU A 33 -6.57 -6.25 -13.76
CA GLU A 33 -6.98 -4.92 -13.29
C GLU A 33 -7.82 -5.01 -12.01
N ARG A 34 -8.67 -6.03 -11.90
CA ARG A 34 -9.47 -6.29 -10.70
C ARG A 34 -8.60 -6.56 -9.46
N VAL A 35 -7.52 -7.32 -9.60
CA VAL A 35 -6.57 -7.57 -8.50
C VAL A 35 -5.82 -6.28 -8.16
N GLN A 36 -5.35 -5.54 -9.17
CA GLN A 36 -4.68 -4.25 -8.94
C GLN A 36 -5.59 -3.24 -8.19
N LEU A 37 -6.87 -3.15 -8.56
CA LEU A 37 -7.83 -2.29 -7.89
C LEU A 37 -8.03 -2.71 -6.43
N LYS A 38 -8.20 -4.01 -6.15
CA LYS A 38 -8.34 -4.53 -4.78
C LYS A 38 -7.11 -4.22 -3.93
N LEU A 39 -5.91 -4.40 -4.48
CA LEU A 39 -4.66 -4.09 -3.79
C LEU A 39 -4.53 -2.60 -3.47
N ARG A 40 -4.84 -1.73 -4.44
CA ARG A 40 -4.87 -0.28 -4.22
C ARG A 40 -5.87 0.12 -3.13
N THR A 41 -7.10 -0.41 -3.18
CA THR A 41 -8.11 -0.12 -2.16
C THR A 41 -7.67 -0.59 -0.77
N THR A 42 -7.05 -1.77 -0.69
CA THR A 42 -6.52 -2.30 0.57
C THR A 42 -5.39 -1.43 1.12
N GLN A 43 -4.42 -1.04 0.27
CA GLN A 43 -3.36 -0.11 0.63
C GLN A 43 -3.93 1.20 1.18
N ARG A 44 -4.89 1.82 0.47
CA ARG A 44 -5.50 3.09 0.89
C ARG A 44 -6.21 2.99 2.23
N ALA A 45 -6.89 1.87 2.50
CA ALA A 45 -7.54 1.64 3.79
C ALA A 45 -6.50 1.54 4.92
N MET A 46 -5.40 0.81 4.70
CA MET A 46 -4.32 0.67 5.68
C MET A 46 -3.60 2.00 5.93
N GLU A 47 -3.24 2.74 4.89
CA GLU A 47 -2.60 4.04 4.99
C GLU A 47 -3.41 5.03 5.83
N ARG A 48 -4.74 5.09 5.61
CA ARG A 48 -5.63 5.93 6.41
C ARG A 48 -5.60 5.57 7.89
N LYS A 49 -5.62 4.26 8.20
CA LYS A 49 -5.51 3.76 9.58
C LYS A 49 -4.16 4.09 10.21
N MET A 50 -3.07 4.09 9.44
CA MET A 50 -1.73 4.42 9.98
C MET A 50 -1.65 5.85 10.52
N ILE A 51 -2.32 6.80 9.85
CA ILE A 51 -2.35 8.23 10.21
C ILE A 51 -3.63 8.65 10.95
N GLY A 52 -4.51 7.70 11.30
CA GLY A 52 -5.72 7.97 12.09
C GLY A 52 -6.82 8.72 11.35
N VAL A 53 -6.81 8.75 10.02
CA VAL A 53 -7.89 9.38 9.24
C VAL A 53 -8.92 8.36 8.78
N THR A 54 -10.12 8.85 8.50
CA THR A 54 -11.26 8.09 8.01
C THR A 54 -11.68 8.56 6.61
N LEU A 55 -12.72 7.94 6.05
CA LEU A 55 -13.33 8.42 4.80
C LEU A 55 -14.11 9.73 5.01
N ARG A 56 -14.58 10.00 6.24
CA ARG A 56 -15.37 11.20 6.57
C ARG A 56 -14.53 12.47 6.51
N ASP A 57 -13.21 12.35 6.70
CA ASP A 57 -12.27 13.46 6.61
C ASP A 57 -12.05 13.96 5.17
N ARG A 58 -12.62 13.26 4.17
CA ARG A 58 -12.60 13.60 2.74
C ARG A 58 -11.18 13.91 2.20
N LYS A 59 -10.15 13.37 2.85
CA LYS A 59 -8.76 13.54 2.41
C LYS A 59 -8.52 12.76 1.14
N ARG A 60 -7.93 13.45 0.16
CA ARG A 60 -7.47 12.89 -1.11
C ARG A 60 -6.47 11.75 -0.90
N ALA A 61 -6.47 10.79 -1.81
CA ALA A 61 -5.59 9.63 -1.75
C ALA A 61 -4.11 10.05 -1.85
N GLU A 62 -3.82 11.06 -2.67
CA GLU A 62 -2.49 11.63 -2.89
C GLU A 62 -1.92 12.23 -1.60
N TRP A 63 -2.75 12.98 -0.87
CA TRP A 63 -2.35 13.52 0.43
C TRP A 63 -2.06 12.40 1.44
N VAL A 64 -2.88 11.35 1.48
CA VAL A 64 -2.67 10.20 2.38
C VAL A 64 -1.35 9.47 2.06
N MET A 65 -1.00 9.32 0.77
CA MET A 65 0.29 8.77 0.35
C MET A 65 1.46 9.62 0.83
N GLU A 66 1.37 10.94 0.66
CA GLU A 66 2.43 11.87 1.06
C GLU A 66 2.71 11.80 2.56
N GLN A 67 1.65 11.73 3.39
CA GLN A 67 1.82 11.59 4.84
C GLN A 67 2.43 10.24 5.22
N THR A 68 1.96 9.15 4.61
CA THR A 68 2.37 7.80 4.99
C THR A 68 3.73 7.41 4.45
N GLY A 69 4.13 7.83 3.25
CA GLY A 69 5.42 7.52 2.63
C GLY A 69 5.71 6.03 2.47
N VAL A 70 4.66 5.20 2.39
CA VAL A 70 4.80 3.76 2.12
C VAL A 70 5.00 3.51 0.62
N LYS A 71 5.60 2.38 0.25
CA LYS A 71 5.80 2.04 -1.17
C LYS A 71 4.46 1.74 -1.85
N ASP A 72 4.27 2.21 -3.08
CA ASP A 72 3.11 1.86 -3.90
C ASP A 72 3.17 0.38 -4.29
N ILE A 73 2.10 -0.36 -3.96
CA ILE A 73 2.04 -1.80 -4.17
C ILE A 73 2.08 -2.20 -5.64
N ILE A 74 1.49 -1.40 -6.54
CA ILE A 74 1.46 -1.71 -7.97
C ILE A 74 2.83 -1.48 -8.59
N VAL A 75 3.53 -0.41 -8.17
CA VAL A 75 4.92 -0.17 -8.57
C VAL A 75 5.80 -1.34 -8.14
N GLU A 76 5.64 -1.82 -6.90
CA GLU A 76 6.42 -2.95 -6.39
C GLU A 76 6.12 -4.26 -7.13
N ILE A 77 4.86 -4.54 -7.46
CA ILE A 77 4.49 -5.73 -8.24
C ILE A 77 5.08 -5.68 -9.65
N LYS A 78 4.96 -4.54 -10.34
CA LYS A 78 5.56 -4.37 -11.69
C LYS A 78 7.07 -4.58 -11.66
N ARG A 79 7.74 -4.05 -10.63
CA ARG A 79 9.18 -4.23 -10.41
C ARG A 79 9.56 -5.71 -10.26
N ARG A 80 8.74 -6.51 -9.58
CA ARG A 80 9.01 -7.95 -9.33
C ARG A 80 8.67 -8.85 -10.51
N ASN A 81 7.62 -8.51 -11.26
CA ASN A 81 7.15 -9.31 -12.41
C ASN A 81 7.96 -9.08 -13.70
N GLY A 82 9.06 -8.31 -13.65
CA GLY A 82 9.94 -8.06 -14.81
C GLY A 82 9.30 -7.26 -15.95
N HIS A 83 8.03 -6.89 -15.88
CA HIS A 83 7.37 -5.99 -16.83
C HIS A 83 7.74 -4.54 -16.47
N GLY A 84 8.91 -4.11 -16.94
CA GLY A 84 9.24 -2.70 -17.03
C GLY A 84 8.22 -1.94 -17.88
N PRO A 85 8.14 -0.60 -17.77
CA PRO A 85 7.33 0.18 -18.70
C PRO A 85 7.94 0.06 -20.10
N GLY A 86 7.45 -0.88 -20.92
CA GLY A 86 7.96 -1.07 -22.28
C GLY A 86 7.95 -2.51 -22.81
N THR A 87 6.87 -3.26 -22.60
CA THR A 87 6.52 -4.43 -23.44
C THR A 87 5.09 -4.32 -23.89
#